data_AF-A0A5N6V4J1-F1
#
_entry.id   AF-A0A5N6V4J1-F1
#
_cell.length_a   1.000
_cell.length_b   1.000
_cell.length_c   1.000
_cell.angle_alpha   90.00
_cell.angle_beta   90.00
_cell.angle_gamma   90.00
#
_symmetry.space_group_name_H-M   'P 1'
#
loop_
_entity.id
_entity.type
_entity.pdbx_description
1 polymer ?
#
loop_
_entity_poly.entity_id
_entity_poly.type
_entity_poly.pdbx_seq_one_letter_code
_entity_poly.pdbx_strand_id
1 'polypeptide(L)'
;MNMIPSPRLHFFILGLSPLPSYSSESSNVARATQQLFSPTDIMASGNHHKGRFLSCLAIFRGKVSVAEIEAQMNNMRNRNSPDFIEWAPNNIRSTVYSPQSTDVSCTVLANSTSIEGMFSRTSQQFLALYRRKAYLNPYTINGVDELDFTEAESNLNDLIEEYQQYQDSSCA
;
A
#
# COMPACT_ATOMS: atom_id res chain seq x y z
N MET A 1 13.49 -1.60 11.02
CA MET A 1 12.80 -2.05 9.80
C MET A 1 12.81 -0.88 8.85
N ASN A 2 13.27 -1.07 7.63
CA ASN A 2 13.18 -0.03 6.62
C ASN A 2 11.86 -0.21 5.85
N MET A 3 10.97 0.78 5.92
CA MET A 3 9.70 0.76 5.18
C MET A 3 9.90 1.13 3.70
N ILE A 4 11.05 1.72 3.35
CA ILE A 4 11.33 2.29 2.03
C ILE A 4 12.60 1.61 1.50
N PRO A 5 12.48 0.49 0.75
CA PRO A 5 13.64 -0.26 0.27
C PRO A 5 14.45 0.50 -0.80
N SER A 6 13.77 1.29 -1.64
CA SER A 6 14.34 2.20 -2.62
C SER A 6 13.74 3.60 -2.42
N PRO A 7 14.50 4.70 -2.54
CA PRO A 7 13.99 6.06 -2.36
C PRO A 7 12.75 6.39 -3.21
N ARG A 8 12.60 5.79 -4.40
CA ARG A 8 11.44 6.02 -5.29
C ARG A 8 10.20 5.24 -4.84
N LEU A 9 10.38 4.12 -4.15
CA LEU A 9 9.29 3.24 -3.68
C LEU A 9 8.83 3.62 -2.26
N HIS A 10 8.37 4.85 -2.10
CA HIS A 10 7.94 5.42 -0.81
C HIS A 10 6.43 5.67 -0.72
N PHE A 11 5.66 5.12 -1.64
CA PHE A 11 4.21 5.29 -1.66
C PHE A 11 3.55 4.13 -0.91
N PHE A 12 2.79 4.47 0.12
CA PHE A 12 2.14 3.49 0.97
C PHE A 12 0.67 3.34 0.66
N ILE A 13 0.21 2.12 0.79
CA ILE A 13 -1.18 1.73 0.83
C ILE A 13 -1.59 1.62 2.30
N LEU A 14 -2.75 2.18 2.63
CA LEU A 14 -3.33 2.10 3.96
C LEU A 14 -4.41 1.03 4.00
N GLY A 15 -4.51 0.30 5.10
CA GLY A 15 -5.65 -0.55 5.41
C GLY A 15 -6.14 -0.31 6.83
N LEU A 16 -7.44 -0.45 7.05
CA LEU A 16 -8.07 -0.18 8.35
C LEU A 16 -9.06 -1.29 8.71
N SER A 17 -8.93 -1.82 9.92
CA SER A 17 -9.89 -2.78 10.48
C SER A 17 -10.25 -2.39 11.93
N PRO A 18 -11.53 -2.38 12.31
CA PRO A 18 -12.70 -2.47 11.45
C PRO A 18 -12.94 -1.16 10.66
N LEU A 19 -13.66 -1.26 9.54
CA LEU A 19 -14.16 -0.08 8.84
C LEU A 19 -15.37 0.51 9.60
N PRO A 20 -15.44 1.84 9.85
CA PRO A 20 -16.46 2.45 10.72
C PRO A 20 -17.93 2.19 10.33
N SER A 21 -18.19 1.85 9.06
CA SER A 21 -19.52 1.62 8.52
C SER A 21 -20.05 0.19 8.74
N TYR A 22 -19.19 -0.77 9.05
CA TYR A 22 -19.54 -2.17 9.23
C TYR A 22 -19.45 -2.55 10.70
N SER A 23 -20.60 -2.47 11.39
CA SER A 23 -20.92 -3.01 12.71
C SER A 23 -19.92 -2.80 13.86
N SER A 24 -20.49 -2.49 15.03
CA SER A 24 -19.87 -2.57 16.35
C SER A 24 -19.55 -4.03 16.75
N GLU A 25 -19.01 -4.84 15.85
CA GLU A 25 -18.49 -6.15 16.20
C GLU A 25 -17.15 -5.97 16.90
N SER A 26 -17.07 -6.47 18.13
CA SER A 26 -15.82 -6.57 18.87
C SER A 26 -14.81 -7.33 18.02
N SER A 27 -13.89 -6.59 17.41
CA SER A 27 -12.80 -7.17 16.65
C SER A 27 -11.88 -7.82 17.67
N ASN A 28 -11.56 -9.09 17.48
CA ASN A 28 -10.42 -9.69 18.18
C ASN A 28 -9.17 -9.56 17.29
N VAL A 29 -7.99 -9.80 17.85
CA VAL A 29 -6.72 -9.64 17.13
C VAL A 29 -6.70 -10.50 15.86
N ALA A 30 -7.23 -11.72 15.91
CA ALA A 30 -7.28 -12.62 14.76
C ALA A 30 -8.13 -12.06 13.60
N ARG A 31 -9.36 -11.61 13.89
CA ARG A 31 -10.25 -11.03 12.87
C ARG A 31 -9.69 -9.72 12.34
N ALA A 32 -9.16 -8.86 13.21
CA ALA A 32 -8.53 -7.61 12.80
C ALA A 32 -7.36 -7.87 11.85
N THR A 33 -6.52 -8.88 12.15
CA THR A 33 -5.38 -9.26 11.30
C THR A 33 -5.83 -9.81 9.95
N GLN A 34 -6.88 -10.63 9.90
CA GLN A 34 -7.41 -11.17 8.64
C GLN A 34 -8.00 -10.07 7.75
N GLN A 35 -8.76 -9.15 8.34
CA GLN A 35 -9.36 -8.02 7.65
C GLN A 35 -8.32 -7.05 7.11
N LEU A 36 -7.24 -6.83 7.85
CA LEU A 36 -6.17 -5.90 7.50
C LEU A 36 -5.56 -6.10 6.10
N PHE A 37 -5.49 -7.35 5.65
CA PHE A 37 -4.94 -7.74 4.34
C PHE A 37 -6.04 -8.10 3.32
N SER A 38 -7.31 -7.92 3.69
CA SER A 38 -8.42 -8.06 2.75
C SER A 38 -8.41 -6.90 1.74
N PRO A 39 -8.57 -7.16 0.44
CA PRO A 39 -8.73 -6.12 -0.56
C PRO A 39 -9.88 -5.13 -0.28
N THR A 40 -10.86 -5.53 0.54
CA THR A 40 -12.01 -4.68 0.91
C THR A 40 -11.64 -3.55 1.86
N ASP A 41 -10.61 -3.75 2.69
CA ASP A 41 -10.28 -2.88 3.81
C ASP A 41 -9.04 -2.01 3.50
N ILE A 42 -8.50 -2.19 2.29
CA ILE A 42 -7.41 -1.42 1.71
C ILE A 42 -7.97 -0.16 1.04
N MET A 43 -7.39 0.98 1.37
CA MET A 43 -7.79 2.33 0.94
C MET A 43 -7.19 2.75 -0.41
N ALA A 44 -6.49 1.85 -1.10
CA ALA A 44 -5.91 2.10 -2.41
C ALA A 44 -6.58 1.21 -3.46
N SER A 45 -6.92 1.78 -4.61
CA SER A 45 -7.55 1.02 -5.69
C SER A 45 -6.50 0.26 -6.51
N GLY A 46 -6.43 -1.07 -6.37
CA GLY A 46 -5.46 -1.87 -7.11
C GLY A 46 -5.82 -3.35 -7.17
N ASN A 47 -5.08 -4.11 -7.96
CA ASN A 47 -5.16 -5.57 -7.93
C ASN A 47 -4.15 -6.11 -6.90
N HIS A 48 -4.57 -6.16 -5.63
CA HIS A 48 -3.71 -6.60 -4.53
C HIS A 48 -3.32 -8.08 -4.60
N HIS A 49 -4.02 -8.91 -5.37
CA HIS A 49 -3.66 -10.33 -5.58
C HIS A 49 -2.46 -10.51 -6.52
N LYS A 50 -2.16 -9.52 -7.37
CA LYS A 50 -0.99 -9.55 -8.24
C LYS A 50 0.22 -8.86 -7.62
N GLY A 51 -0.02 -7.96 -6.67
CA GLY A 51 1.04 -7.21 -6.00
C GLY A 51 1.75 -8.03 -4.95
N ARG A 52 2.97 -7.61 -4.62
CA ARG A 52 3.74 -8.12 -3.49
C ARG A 52 3.98 -7.03 -2.46
N PHE A 53 3.94 -7.40 -1.19
CA PHE A 53 4.28 -6.55 -0.08
C PHE A 53 5.79 -6.49 0.09
N LEU A 54 6.35 -5.29 -0.07
CA LEU A 54 7.76 -4.98 0.18
C LEU A 54 8.02 -4.81 1.68
N SER A 55 7.15 -4.08 2.37
CA SER A 55 7.23 -3.84 3.80
C SER A 55 5.84 -3.53 4.37
N CYS A 56 5.54 -3.98 5.59
CA CYS A 56 4.27 -3.74 6.26
C CYS A 56 4.48 -3.36 7.72
N LEU A 57 3.83 -2.28 8.15
CA LEU A 57 3.71 -1.88 9.55
C LEU A 57 2.26 -2.00 9.97
N ALA A 58 1.96 -2.93 10.87
CA ALA A 58 0.66 -3.07 11.51
C ALA A 58 0.66 -2.36 12.87
N ILE A 59 -0.30 -1.48 13.09
CA ILE A 59 -0.47 -0.70 14.31
C ILE A 59 -1.78 -1.14 14.96
N PHE A 60 -1.68 -1.95 16.00
CA PHE A 60 -2.82 -2.39 16.79
C PHE A 60 -3.13 -1.38 17.88
N ARG A 61 -4.42 -1.14 18.12
CA ARG A 61 -4.93 -0.26 19.16
C ARG A 61 -5.89 -1.03 20.06
N GLY A 62 -5.91 -0.71 21.35
CA GLY A 62 -6.84 -1.30 22.33
C GLY A 62 -6.19 -2.27 23.32
N LYS A 63 -7.01 -3.07 24.01
CA LYS A 63 -6.56 -4.09 24.99
C LYS A 63 -6.18 -5.39 24.28
N VAL A 64 -4.93 -5.45 23.82
CA VAL A 64 -4.40 -6.58 23.04
C VAL A 64 -3.09 -7.10 23.63
N SER A 65 -2.89 -8.41 23.59
CA SER A 65 -1.63 -9.04 23.99
C SER A 65 -0.61 -8.97 22.84
N VAL A 66 0.61 -8.52 23.13
CA VAL A 66 1.71 -8.50 22.16
C VAL A 66 1.99 -9.90 21.62
N ALA A 67 1.96 -10.91 22.50
CA ALA A 67 2.19 -12.31 22.10
C ALA A 67 1.10 -12.84 21.15
N GLU A 68 -0.16 -12.42 21.34
CA GLU A 68 -1.26 -12.79 20.46
C GLU A 68 -1.08 -12.15 19.06
N ILE A 69 -0.66 -10.88 19.03
CA ILE A 69 -0.39 -10.16 17.77
C ILE A 69 0.73 -10.83 17.00
N GLU A 70 1.86 -11.12 17.65
CA GLU A 70 2.99 -11.78 17.00
C GLU A 70 2.59 -13.15 16.43
N ALA A 71 1.80 -13.93 17.18
CA ALA A 71 1.28 -15.21 16.69
C ALA A 71 0.38 -15.04 15.46
N GLN A 72 -0.56 -14.09 15.48
CA GLN A 72 -1.47 -13.85 14.35
C GLN A 72 -0.75 -13.30 13.11
N MET A 73 0.20 -12.37 13.29
CA MET A 73 0.99 -11.82 12.18
C MET A 73 1.89 -12.88 11.55
N ASN A 74 2.49 -13.78 12.35
CA ASN A 74 3.28 -14.90 11.84
C ASN A 74 2.41 -15.90 11.06
N ASN A 75 1.22 -16.22 11.57
CA ASN A 75 0.27 -17.09 10.88
C ASN A 75 -0.17 -16.50 9.53
N MET A 76 -0.46 -15.19 9.50
CA MET A 76 -0.82 -14.49 8.26
C MET A 76 0.33 -14.51 7.26
N ARG A 77 1.56 -14.17 7.70
CA ARG A 77 2.75 -14.22 6.86
C ARG A 77 2.98 -15.61 6.25
N ASN A 78 2.83 -16.66 7.03
CA ASN A 78 3.05 -18.03 6.57
C ASN A 78 1.96 -18.45 5.56
N ARG A 79 0.70 -18.07 5.80
CA ARG A 79 -0.43 -18.36 4.90
C ARG A 79 -0.32 -17.61 3.57
N ASN A 80 0.14 -16.37 3.62
CA ASN A 80 0.26 -15.47 2.49
C ASN A 80 1.72 -15.27 2.03
N SER A 81 2.59 -16.24 2.32
CA SER A 81 4.02 -16.17 1.97
C SER A 81 4.31 -15.73 0.53
N PRO A 82 3.59 -16.18 -0.53
CA PRO A 82 3.87 -15.72 -1.89
C PRO A 82 3.59 -14.23 -2.11
N ASP A 83 2.69 -13.63 -1.32
CA ASP A 83 2.34 -12.21 -1.43
C ASP A 83 3.44 -11.30 -0.83
N PHE A 84 4.42 -11.87 -0.14
CA PHE A 84 5.54 -11.13 0.46
C PHE A 84 6.83 -11.36 -0.34
N ILE A 85 7.70 -10.35 -0.39
CA ILE A 85 9.05 -10.51 -0.96
C ILE A 85 9.92 -11.40 -0.07
N GLU A 86 10.79 -12.21 -0.69
CA GLU A 86 11.64 -13.18 0.02
C GLU A 86 12.99 -12.61 0.44
N TRP A 87 13.56 -11.70 -0.36
CA TRP A 87 14.90 -11.15 -0.16
C TRP A 87 15.01 -10.22 1.07
N ALA A 88 13.89 -9.73 1.61
CA ALA A 88 13.86 -8.88 2.80
C ALA A 88 13.42 -9.68 4.04
N PRO A 89 14.35 -10.12 4.91
CA PRO A 89 13.97 -10.75 6.17
C PRO A 89 13.23 -9.75 7.07
N ASN A 90 12.15 -10.18 7.70
CA ASN A 90 11.33 -9.38 8.63
C ASN A 90 10.71 -8.12 8.00
N ASN A 91 10.12 -8.28 6.82
CA ASN A 91 9.34 -7.26 6.10
C ASN A 91 7.95 -6.98 6.69
N ILE A 92 7.62 -7.53 7.86
CA ILE A 92 6.39 -7.20 8.59
C ILE A 92 6.77 -6.85 10.03
N ARG A 93 6.26 -5.73 10.53
CA ARG A 93 6.39 -5.32 11.92
C ARG A 93 5.03 -4.98 12.49
N SER A 94 4.79 -5.37 13.73
CA SER A 94 3.63 -4.97 14.50
C SER A 94 4.02 -4.02 15.64
N THR A 95 3.12 -3.13 16.01
CA THR A 95 3.23 -2.24 17.17
C THR A 95 1.88 -2.15 17.86
N VAL A 96 1.90 -1.86 19.17
CA VAL A 96 0.68 -1.72 19.98
C VAL A 96 0.65 -0.33 20.59
N TYR A 97 -0.51 0.32 20.46
CA TYR A 97 -0.85 1.53 21.18
C TYR A 97 -2.11 1.28 22.01
N SER A 98 -2.00 1.32 23.33
CA SER A 98 -3.13 0.99 24.22
C SER A 98 -3.65 2.25 24.94
N PRO A 99 -4.44 3.11 24.26
CA PRO A 99 -5.16 4.17 24.95
C PRO A 99 -6.28 3.55 25.78
N GLN A 100 -6.56 4.12 26.95
CA GLN A 100 -7.66 3.64 27.79
C GLN A 100 -8.98 3.79 27.02
N SER A 101 -9.75 2.70 26.95
CA SER A 101 -11.15 2.61 26.44
C SER A 101 -11.43 2.42 24.94
N THR A 102 -10.47 2.05 24.08
CA THR A 102 -10.82 1.71 22.68
C THR A 102 -10.98 0.21 22.46
N ASP A 103 -12.00 -0.14 21.68
CA ASP A 103 -12.13 -1.45 21.02
C ASP A 103 -10.87 -1.75 20.20
N VAL A 104 -10.61 -3.04 20.00
CA VAL A 104 -9.46 -3.46 19.21
C VAL A 104 -9.62 -2.93 17.79
N SER A 105 -8.61 -2.23 17.30
CA SER A 105 -8.54 -1.79 15.92
C SER A 105 -7.12 -1.95 15.41
N CYS A 106 -6.96 -2.05 14.11
CA CYS A 106 -5.67 -2.20 13.46
C CYS A 106 -5.61 -1.31 12.22
N THR A 107 -4.48 -0.64 12.06
CA THR A 107 -4.14 0.11 10.85
C THR A 107 -2.88 -0.47 10.26
N VAL A 108 -2.86 -0.72 8.95
CA VAL A 108 -1.65 -1.14 8.24
C VAL A 108 -1.16 -0.02 7.34
N LEU A 109 0.14 0.21 7.40
CA LEU A 109 0.88 0.95 6.40
C LEU A 109 1.70 -0.08 5.61
N ALA A 110 1.31 -0.31 4.36
CA ALA A 110 1.91 -1.31 3.51
C ALA A 110 2.59 -0.65 2.30
N ASN A 111 3.86 -0.96 2.08
CA ASN A 111 4.53 -0.72 0.83
C ASN A 111 4.31 -1.93 -0.07
N SER A 112 3.56 -1.78 -1.14
CA SER A 112 3.17 -2.87 -2.04
C SER A 112 3.28 -2.45 -3.49
N THR A 113 3.75 -3.36 -4.34
CA THR A 113 3.81 -3.14 -5.79
C THR A 113 2.43 -2.94 -6.41
N SER A 114 1.35 -3.38 -5.75
CA SER A 114 -0.02 -3.17 -6.23
C SER A 114 -0.42 -1.70 -6.43
N ILE A 115 0.34 -0.75 -5.85
CA ILE A 115 0.14 0.70 -6.06
C ILE A 115 0.40 1.14 -7.50
N GLU A 116 1.19 0.38 -8.26
CA GLU A 116 1.46 0.63 -9.69
C GLU A 116 0.17 0.75 -10.51
N GLY A 117 -0.90 0.03 -10.11
CA GLY A 117 -2.19 0.08 -10.77
C GLY A 117 -2.89 1.45 -10.66
N MET A 118 -2.65 2.20 -9.58
CA MET A 118 -3.14 3.56 -9.44
C MET A 118 -2.38 4.50 -10.37
N PHE A 119 -1.05 4.41 -10.38
CA PHE A 119 -0.20 5.23 -11.26
C PHE A 119 -0.48 4.97 -12.74
N SER A 120 -0.66 3.71 -13.12
CA SER A 120 -0.99 3.31 -14.50
C SER A 120 -2.31 3.93 -14.95
N ARG A 121 -3.33 3.95 -14.08
CA ARG A 121 -4.63 4.57 -14.37
C ARG A 121 -4.52 6.08 -14.50
N THR A 122 -3.77 6.74 -13.62
CA THR A 122 -3.54 8.19 -13.71
C THR A 122 -2.77 8.54 -14.98
N SER A 123 -1.73 7.76 -15.34
CA SER A 123 -0.96 7.93 -16.59
C SER A 123 -1.86 7.82 -17.82
N GLN A 124 -2.75 6.81 -17.87
CA GLN A 124 -3.71 6.66 -18.97
C GLN A 124 -4.69 7.84 -19.09
N GLN A 125 -5.24 8.32 -17.97
CA GLN A 125 -6.14 9.47 -17.96
C GLN A 125 -5.42 10.75 -18.38
N PHE A 126 -4.20 10.94 -17.89
CA PHE A 126 -3.33 12.05 -18.28
C PHE A 126 -3.08 12.04 -19.79
N LEU A 127 -2.63 10.91 -20.35
CA LEU A 127 -2.38 10.75 -21.78
C LEU A 127 -3.61 11.02 -22.64
N ALA A 128 -4.80 10.61 -22.19
CA ALA A 128 -6.05 10.83 -22.91
C ALA A 128 -6.40 12.33 -23.04
N LEU A 129 -6.06 13.14 -22.02
CA LEU A 129 -6.23 14.60 -22.03
C LEU A 129 -5.10 15.29 -22.79
N TYR A 130 -3.86 14.89 -22.52
CA TYR A 130 -2.65 15.51 -23.05
C TYR A 130 -2.57 15.38 -24.59
N ARG A 131 -2.92 14.21 -25.14
CA ARG A 131 -2.97 13.99 -26.61
C ARG A 131 -3.95 14.92 -27.34
N ARG A 132 -4.97 15.43 -26.64
CA ARG A 132 -5.95 16.38 -27.18
C ARG A 132 -5.60 17.84 -26.86
N LYS A 133 -4.47 18.07 -26.17
CA LYS A 133 -4.11 19.36 -25.56
C LYS A 133 -5.24 19.97 -24.71
N ALA A 134 -6.09 19.10 -24.13
CA ALA A 134 -7.23 19.55 -23.35
C ALA A 134 -6.75 20.10 -21.99
N TYR A 135 -7.22 21.29 -21.62
CA TYR A 135 -6.86 21.97 -20.37
C TYR A 135 -5.35 22.27 -20.20
N LEU A 136 -4.58 22.32 -21.29
CA LEU A 136 -3.15 22.63 -21.24
C LEU A 136 -2.88 24.14 -21.06
N ASN A 137 -3.71 24.97 -21.68
CA ASN A 137 -3.55 26.43 -21.74
C ASN A 137 -3.40 27.12 -20.36
N PRO A 138 -4.18 26.78 -19.30
CA PRO A 138 -3.99 27.36 -17.98
C PRO A 138 -2.59 27.14 -17.39
N TYR A 139 -1.91 26.05 -17.75
CA TYR A 139 -0.57 25.77 -17.25
C TYR A 139 0.51 26.52 -18.05
N THR A 140 0.39 26.55 -19.37
CA THR A 140 1.35 27.23 -20.24
C THR A 140 1.31 28.75 -20.08
N ILE A 141 0.12 29.34 -19.85
CA ILE A 141 0.00 30.78 -19.50
C ILE A 141 0.71 31.10 -18.19
N ASN A 142 0.71 30.17 -17.24
CA ASN A 142 1.40 30.32 -15.95
C ASN A 142 2.90 30.01 -16.02
N GLY A 143 3.44 29.75 -17.22
CA GLY A 143 4.87 29.56 -17.46
C GLY A 143 5.38 28.12 -17.35
N VAL A 144 4.49 27.13 -17.31
CA VAL A 144 4.88 25.70 -17.39
C VAL A 144 5.16 25.33 -18.85
N ASP A 145 6.30 24.70 -19.12
CA ASP A 145 6.65 24.25 -20.47
C ASP A 145 5.87 22.96 -20.82
N GLU A 146 5.50 22.78 -22.09
CA GLU A 146 4.96 21.49 -22.56
C GLU A 146 5.96 20.34 -22.30
N LEU A 147 7.26 20.63 -22.28
CA LEU A 147 8.30 19.65 -21.96
C LEU A 147 8.20 19.13 -20.51
N ASP A 148 7.79 19.96 -19.55
CA ASP A 148 7.64 19.56 -18.13
C ASP A 148 6.59 18.45 -17.98
N PHE A 149 5.54 18.48 -18.82
CA PHE A 149 4.51 17.45 -18.84
C PHE A 149 5.05 16.11 -19.34
N THR A 150 5.89 16.13 -20.37
CA THR A 150 6.51 14.91 -20.91
C THR A 150 7.54 14.31 -19.94
N GLU A 151 8.28 15.15 -19.21
CA GLU A 151 9.20 14.69 -18.16
C GLU A 151 8.44 14.06 -16.99
N ALA A 152 7.35 14.69 -16.54
CA ALA A 152 6.51 14.15 -15.48
C ALA A 152 5.87 12.80 -15.87
N GLU A 153 5.42 12.66 -17.12
CA GLU A 153 4.91 11.39 -17.64
C GLU A 153 6.00 10.31 -17.64
N SER A 154 7.19 10.64 -18.16
CA SER A 154 8.32 9.71 -18.21
C SER A 154 8.70 9.22 -16.81
N ASN A 155 8.84 10.13 -15.84
CA ASN A 155 9.17 9.77 -14.46
C ASN A 155 8.10 8.88 -13.82
N LEU A 156 6.82 9.13 -14.11
CA LEU A 156 5.74 8.27 -13.62
C LEU A 156 5.80 6.87 -14.23
N ASN A 157 6.11 6.76 -15.53
CA ASN A 157 6.27 5.47 -16.20
C ASN A 157 7.49 4.71 -15.65
N ASP A 158 8.62 5.39 -15.46
CA ASP A 158 9.82 4.81 -14.82
C ASP A 158 9.54 4.32 -13.39
N LEU A 159 8.62 4.98 -12.67
CA LEU A 159 8.21 4.54 -11.33
C LEU A 159 7.35 3.27 -11.39
N ILE A 160 6.45 3.18 -12.36
CA ILE A 160 5.62 1.98 -12.59
C ILE A 160 6.53 0.80 -12.93
N GLU A 161 7.49 0.98 -13.83
CA GLU A 161 8.45 -0.06 -14.22
C GLU A 161 9.30 -0.52 -13.03
N GLU A 162 9.72 0.39 -12.15
CA GLU A 162 10.45 0.03 -10.95
C GLU A 162 9.59 -0.85 -10.02
N TYR A 163 8.31 -0.52 -9.78
CA TYR A 163 7.42 -1.40 -8.99
C TYR A 163 7.25 -2.79 -9.62
N GLN A 164 7.10 -2.87 -10.95
CA GLN A 164 6.97 -4.13 -11.67
C GLN A 164 8.23 -4.98 -11.56
N GLN A 165 9.41 -4.36 -11.66
CA GLN A 165 10.68 -5.05 -11.48
C GLN A 165 10.74 -5.74 -10.13
N TYR A 166 10.38 -5.06 -9.03
CA TYR A 166 10.38 -5.67 -7.69
C TYR A 166 9.30 -6.76 -7.52
N GLN A 167 8.19 -6.66 -8.24
CA GLN A 167 7.15 -7.70 -8.26
C GLN A 167 7.67 -9.00 -8.87
N ASP A 168 8.43 -8.90 -9.98
CA ASP A 168 8.93 -10.03 -10.75
C ASP A 168 10.29 -10.57 -10.25
N SER A 169 11.04 -9.78 -9.47
CA SER A 169 12.39 -10.11 -8.96
C SER A 169 12.46 -11.31 -7.99
N SER A 170 11.39 -12.08 -7.85
CA SER A 170 11.34 -13.26 -6.98
C SER A 170 11.48 -14.58 -7.75
N CYS A 171 11.88 -14.54 -9.03
CA CYS A 171 12.26 -15.70 -9.83
C CYS A 171 13.76 -15.70 -10.10
N ALA A 172 14.58 -15.95 -9.09
CA ALA A 172 16.00 -16.32 -9.26
C ALA A 172 16.42 -17.29 -8.16
#